data_AF-A0A972RTB7-F1
#
_entry.id   AF-A0A972RTB7-F1
#
_cell.length_a   1.000
_cell.length_b   1.000
_cell.length_c   1.000
_cell.angle_alpha   90.00
_cell.angle_beta   90.00
_cell.angle_gamma   90.00
#
_symmetry.space_group_name_H-M   'P 1'
#
loop_
_entity.id
_entity.type
_entity.pdbx_description
1 polymer ?
#
loop_
_entity_poly.entity_id
_entity_poly.type
_entity_poly.pdbx_seq_one_letter_code
_entity_poly.pdbx_strand_id
1 'polypeptide(L)'
;MKKLSFILLGCLAFASEVEKGKEIFEKKCSSCHIEYIEPNKIKENFFKKDNKLLNLKAPTLNMISWAINEGPKRIGADVDLDFKIEEVADFLKDYLYNPDREKSICDPKVLSYMPPKPSMKGEVSEEELELIAHYLVNYKPLKSNKEVEKKRTSLEGLIKEAQKSNRYILVEVSSKLCPYCMKMKKEVFSDRSFREFLDKNYLFKEIVIEEESLPKELAKEYRGLTPTFFILNSRGEIVDYLVGAFSKEEFIKKLKKIKESKR
;
A
#
# COMPACT_ATOMS: atom_id res chain seq x y z
N MET A 1 3.18 -43.51 15.09
CA MET A 1 3.91 -43.15 13.85
C MET A 1 2.92 -42.58 12.84
N LYS A 2 3.33 -41.52 12.12
CA LYS A 2 2.68 -40.91 10.93
C LYS A 2 1.38 -40.10 11.15
N LYS A 3 1.48 -38.92 11.78
CA LYS A 3 0.57 -37.77 11.52
C LYS A 3 1.30 -36.42 11.49
N LEU A 4 2.59 -36.42 11.10
CA LEU A 4 3.42 -35.20 11.06
C LEU A 4 3.98 -34.87 9.66
N SER A 5 3.51 -35.52 8.60
CA SER A 5 4.17 -35.46 7.28
C SER A 5 3.35 -34.85 6.13
N PHE A 6 2.07 -34.54 6.32
CA PHE A 6 1.22 -34.02 5.22
C PHE A 6 1.23 -32.49 5.11
N ILE A 7 1.33 -31.77 6.23
CA ILE A 7 1.32 -30.29 6.22
C ILE A 7 2.62 -29.74 5.61
N LEU A 8 3.77 -30.41 5.83
CA LEU A 8 5.05 -29.96 5.28
C LEU A 8 5.14 -30.13 3.75
N LEU A 9 4.47 -31.15 3.20
CA LEU A 9 4.49 -31.46 1.76
C LEU A 9 3.65 -30.46 0.94
N GLY A 10 2.49 -30.06 1.46
CA GLY A 10 1.62 -29.08 0.81
C GLY A 10 2.24 -27.68 0.72
N CYS A 11 2.88 -27.20 1.80
CA CYS A 11 3.57 -25.90 1.78
C CYS A 11 4.75 -25.86 0.79
N LEU A 12 5.46 -26.98 0.59
CA LEU A 12 6.57 -27.08 -0.36
C LEU A 12 6.08 -27.09 -1.82
N ALA A 13 4.96 -27.77 -2.10
CA ALA A 13 4.34 -27.77 -3.43
C ALA A 13 3.87 -26.36 -3.84
N PHE A 14 3.14 -25.68 -2.95
CA PHE A 14 2.65 -24.32 -3.19
C PHE A 14 3.78 -23.30 -3.41
N ALA A 15 4.84 -23.36 -2.58
CA ALA A 15 6.01 -22.52 -2.78
C ALA A 15 6.70 -22.77 -4.15
N SER A 16 6.66 -24.02 -4.63
CA SER A 16 7.16 -24.37 -5.95
C SER A 16 6.32 -23.79 -7.09
N GLU A 17 5.00 -23.74 -6.95
CA GLU A 17 4.09 -23.15 -7.96
C GLU A 17 4.31 -21.65 -8.10
N VAL A 18 4.45 -20.94 -6.97
CA VAL A 18 4.75 -19.49 -6.97
C VAL A 18 6.08 -19.21 -7.67
N GLU A 19 7.12 -20.01 -7.43
CA GLU A 19 8.43 -19.82 -8.08
C GLU A 19 8.36 -20.11 -9.58
N LYS A 20 7.68 -21.19 -10.00
CA LYS A 20 7.47 -21.49 -11.42
C LYS A 20 6.69 -20.36 -12.12
N GLY A 21 5.64 -19.85 -11.49
CA GLY A 21 4.88 -18.70 -11.98
C GLY A 21 5.74 -17.45 -12.17
N LYS A 22 6.65 -17.19 -11.22
CA LYS A 22 7.63 -16.11 -11.30
C LYS A 22 8.59 -16.31 -12.48
N GLU A 23 9.16 -17.49 -12.67
CA GLU A 23 10.05 -17.79 -13.80
C GLU A 23 9.36 -17.57 -15.16
N ILE A 24 8.10 -18.00 -15.28
CA ILE A 24 7.30 -17.78 -16.50
C ILE A 24 7.06 -16.29 -16.71
N PHE A 25 6.68 -15.55 -15.66
CA PHE A 25 6.49 -14.10 -15.73
C PHE A 25 7.77 -13.38 -16.14
N GLU A 26 8.92 -13.73 -15.56
CA GLU A 26 10.22 -13.18 -15.91
C GLU A 26 10.54 -13.44 -17.38
N LYS A 27 10.26 -14.63 -17.89
CA LYS A 27 10.54 -14.99 -19.28
C LYS A 27 9.61 -14.32 -20.29
N LYS A 28 8.31 -14.22 -19.99
CA LYS A 28 7.27 -13.85 -20.97
C LYS A 28 6.65 -12.48 -20.77
N CYS A 29 6.69 -11.91 -19.56
CA CYS A 29 5.97 -10.69 -19.20
C CYS A 29 6.91 -9.52 -18.83
N SER A 30 8.11 -9.80 -18.34
CA SER A 30 9.03 -8.78 -17.81
C SER A 30 9.56 -7.78 -18.83
N SER A 31 9.51 -8.13 -20.13
CA SER A 31 9.87 -7.23 -21.24
C SER A 31 9.00 -5.96 -21.27
N CYS A 32 7.78 -6.04 -20.75
CA CYS A 32 6.83 -4.92 -20.66
C CYS A 32 6.53 -4.53 -19.22
N HIS A 33 6.43 -5.51 -18.31
CA HIS A 33 6.02 -5.30 -16.93
C HIS A 33 7.22 -5.21 -15.99
N ILE A 34 7.57 -3.98 -15.60
CA ILE A 34 8.60 -3.76 -14.58
C ILE A 34 8.10 -4.31 -13.23
N GLU A 35 8.95 -5.06 -12.55
CA GLU A 35 8.58 -5.78 -11.32
C GLU A 35 8.09 -4.83 -10.21
N TYR A 36 8.93 -3.87 -9.82
CA TYR A 36 8.60 -2.95 -8.74
C TYR A 36 9.06 -1.52 -9.01
N ILE A 37 8.13 -0.59 -8.82
CA ILE A 37 8.43 0.84 -8.68
C ILE A 37 7.71 1.38 -7.45
N GLU A 38 8.41 2.20 -6.67
CA GLU A 38 7.87 2.85 -5.48
C GLU A 38 6.58 3.63 -5.80
N PRO A 39 5.48 3.46 -5.03
CA PRO A 39 4.18 4.05 -5.34
C PRO A 39 4.19 5.57 -5.54
N ASN A 40 5.01 6.31 -4.78
CA ASN A 40 5.13 7.75 -4.94
C ASN A 40 5.73 8.14 -6.30
N LYS A 41 6.69 7.35 -6.80
CA LYS A 41 7.29 7.57 -8.12
C LYS A 41 6.32 7.21 -9.25
N ILE A 42 5.49 6.17 -9.05
CA ILE A 42 4.39 5.82 -9.96
C ILE A 42 3.37 6.96 -10.04
N LYS A 43 2.93 7.49 -8.90
CA LYS A 43 1.98 8.61 -8.83
C LYS A 43 2.53 9.87 -9.49
N GLU A 44 3.79 10.21 -9.20
CA GLU A 44 4.46 11.33 -9.88
C GLU A 44 4.51 11.12 -11.39
N ASN A 45 4.89 9.93 -11.84
CA ASN A 45 4.99 9.61 -13.25
C ASN A 45 3.66 9.84 -13.99
N PHE A 46 2.56 9.23 -13.54
CA PHE A 46 1.27 9.34 -14.25
C PHE A 46 0.60 10.70 -14.05
N PHE A 47 0.48 11.16 -12.80
CA PHE A 47 -0.38 12.30 -12.49
C PHE A 47 0.33 13.65 -12.53
N LYS A 48 1.67 13.68 -12.50
CA LYS A 48 2.45 14.94 -12.59
C LYS A 48 3.28 15.04 -13.86
N LYS A 49 3.70 13.91 -14.42
CA LYS A 49 4.65 13.87 -15.55
C LYS A 49 4.07 13.24 -16.81
N ASP A 50 2.78 12.91 -16.84
CA ASP A 50 2.10 12.38 -18.04
C ASP A 50 2.83 11.17 -18.63
N ASN A 51 3.30 10.27 -17.76
CA ASN A 51 4.11 9.09 -18.05
C ASN A 51 5.49 9.36 -18.69
N LYS A 52 5.94 10.61 -18.79
CA LYS A 52 7.24 10.98 -19.40
C LYS A 52 8.45 10.71 -18.51
N LEU A 53 8.25 10.48 -17.21
CA LEU A 53 9.34 10.24 -16.25
C LEU A 53 9.88 8.81 -16.35
N LEU A 54 8.99 7.83 -16.50
CA LEU A 54 9.33 6.41 -16.52
C LEU A 54 9.06 5.75 -17.88
N ASN A 55 8.28 6.40 -18.76
CA ASN A 55 7.89 5.89 -20.08
C ASN A 55 7.35 4.46 -20.00
N LEU A 56 6.47 4.20 -19.03
CA LEU A 56 5.91 2.86 -18.78
C LEU A 56 4.99 2.46 -19.92
N LYS A 57 5.22 1.27 -20.49
CA LYS A 57 4.41 0.71 -21.58
C LYS A 57 3.31 -0.24 -21.08
N ALA A 58 3.42 -0.68 -19.83
CA ALA A 58 2.45 -1.52 -19.17
C ALA A 58 2.44 -1.23 -17.66
N PRO A 59 1.37 -1.61 -16.92
CA PRO A 59 1.35 -1.55 -15.47
C PRO A 59 2.51 -2.34 -14.87
N THR A 60 3.12 -1.84 -13.80
CA THR A 60 4.14 -2.61 -13.07
C THR A 60 3.52 -3.81 -12.38
N LEU A 61 4.31 -4.83 -12.07
CA LEU A 61 3.80 -6.02 -11.38
C LEU A 61 3.20 -5.67 -10.02
N ASN A 62 3.81 -4.75 -9.26
CA ASN A 62 3.20 -4.27 -8.01
C ASN A 62 1.87 -3.52 -8.20
N MET A 63 1.58 -2.94 -9.37
CA MET A 63 0.25 -2.39 -9.67
C MET A 63 -0.76 -3.50 -10.01
N ILE A 64 -0.34 -4.51 -10.78
CA ILE A 64 -1.19 -5.63 -11.18
C ILE A 64 -1.58 -6.46 -9.96
N SER A 65 -0.61 -6.85 -9.14
CA SER A 65 -0.84 -7.58 -7.89
C SER A 65 -1.75 -6.79 -6.94
N TRP A 66 -1.55 -5.46 -6.82
CA TRP A 66 -2.47 -4.62 -6.03
C TRP A 66 -3.88 -4.60 -6.62
N ALA A 67 -4.04 -4.48 -7.95
CA ALA A 67 -5.36 -4.48 -8.59
C ALA A 67 -6.10 -5.81 -8.37
N ILE A 68 -5.38 -6.94 -8.44
CA ILE A 68 -5.93 -8.29 -8.19
C ILE A 68 -6.37 -8.44 -6.73
N ASN A 69 -5.54 -8.02 -5.78
CA ASN A 69 -5.74 -8.34 -4.37
C ASN A 69 -6.55 -7.29 -3.60
N GLU A 70 -6.30 -6.01 -3.85
CA GLU A 70 -6.73 -4.88 -3.01
C GLU A 70 -7.53 -3.83 -3.80
N GLY A 71 -7.55 -3.93 -5.13
CA GLY A 71 -8.17 -2.97 -6.02
C GLY A 71 -9.70 -2.91 -5.88
N PRO A 72 -10.33 -1.85 -6.42
CA PRO A 72 -11.80 -1.75 -6.45
C PRO A 72 -12.45 -2.84 -7.30
N LYS A 73 -11.75 -3.37 -8.31
CA LYS A 73 -12.14 -4.50 -9.16
C LYS A 73 -11.39 -5.80 -8.79
N ARG A 74 -10.98 -5.95 -7.53
CA ARG A 74 -10.27 -7.16 -7.05
C ARG A 74 -11.05 -8.44 -7.35
N ILE A 75 -10.33 -9.54 -7.53
CA ILE A 75 -10.88 -10.86 -7.87
C ILE A 75 -10.80 -11.73 -6.61
N GLY A 76 -11.79 -12.61 -6.38
CA GLY A 76 -11.82 -13.52 -5.24
C GLY A 76 -11.82 -12.84 -3.87
N ALA A 77 -12.69 -11.83 -3.66
CA ALA A 77 -12.74 -11.06 -2.41
C ALA A 77 -13.24 -11.86 -1.20
N ASP A 78 -14.10 -12.85 -1.42
CA ASP A 78 -14.85 -13.58 -0.37
C ASP A 78 -14.68 -15.10 -0.46
N VAL A 79 -13.67 -15.57 -1.19
CA VAL A 79 -13.37 -16.99 -1.41
C VAL A 79 -12.01 -17.37 -0.78
N ASP A 80 -11.76 -18.66 -0.59
CA ASP A 80 -10.45 -19.11 -0.15
C ASP A 80 -9.38 -18.92 -1.25
N LEU A 81 -8.11 -19.12 -0.86
CA LEU A 81 -6.97 -18.79 -1.71
C LEU A 81 -6.93 -19.62 -3.01
N ASP A 82 -7.36 -20.88 -2.95
CA ASP A 82 -7.29 -21.77 -4.10
C ASP A 82 -8.34 -21.35 -5.14
N PHE A 83 -9.58 -21.11 -4.71
CA PHE A 83 -10.61 -20.54 -5.59
C PHE A 83 -10.23 -19.17 -6.14
N LYS A 84 -9.58 -18.32 -5.32
CA LYS A 84 -9.10 -17.01 -5.80
C LYS A 84 -8.07 -17.17 -6.93
N ILE A 85 -7.17 -18.15 -6.83
CA ILE A 85 -6.17 -18.42 -7.86
C ILE A 85 -6.85 -18.87 -9.16
N GLU A 86 -7.86 -19.76 -9.07
CA GLU A 86 -8.66 -20.19 -10.23
C GLU A 86 -9.38 -19.01 -10.90
N GLU A 87 -10.09 -18.15 -10.13
CA GLU A 87 -10.76 -16.97 -10.69
C GLU A 87 -9.78 -15.99 -11.35
N VAL A 88 -8.59 -15.83 -10.77
CA VAL A 88 -7.54 -15.01 -11.36
C VAL A 88 -7.00 -15.65 -12.64
N ALA A 89 -6.80 -16.96 -12.68
CA ALA A 89 -6.36 -17.67 -13.88
C ALA A 89 -7.38 -17.54 -15.03
N ASP A 90 -8.68 -17.67 -14.73
CA ASP A 90 -9.76 -17.47 -15.70
C ASP A 90 -9.81 -16.04 -16.23
N PHE A 91 -9.66 -15.05 -15.34
CA PHE A 91 -9.54 -13.65 -15.74
C PHE A 91 -8.32 -13.44 -16.64
N LEU A 92 -7.16 -13.97 -16.26
CA LEU A 92 -5.94 -13.85 -17.06
C LEU A 92 -6.13 -14.50 -18.43
N LYS A 93 -6.80 -15.65 -18.53
CA LYS A 93 -7.12 -16.30 -19.81
C LYS A 93 -7.97 -15.41 -20.70
N ASP A 94 -9.10 -14.89 -20.21
CA ASP A 94 -9.96 -14.00 -21.01
C ASP A 94 -9.20 -12.73 -21.43
N TYR A 95 -8.56 -12.06 -20.48
CA TYR A 95 -7.92 -10.76 -20.71
C TYR A 95 -6.61 -10.85 -21.52
N LEU A 96 -5.78 -11.87 -21.29
CA LEU A 96 -4.51 -12.01 -22.02
C LEU A 96 -4.74 -12.52 -23.44
N TYR A 97 -5.75 -13.36 -23.69
CA TYR A 97 -6.08 -13.81 -25.04
C TYR A 97 -6.83 -12.74 -25.83
N ASN A 98 -7.76 -12.01 -25.19
CA ASN A 98 -8.60 -11.01 -25.83
C ASN A 98 -8.54 -9.67 -25.06
N PRO A 99 -7.40 -8.96 -25.11
CA PRO A 99 -7.20 -7.77 -24.29
C PRO A 99 -8.14 -6.64 -24.68
N ASP A 100 -8.90 -6.17 -23.71
CA ASP A 100 -9.80 -5.01 -23.81
C ASP A 100 -9.64 -4.15 -22.56
N ARG A 101 -9.42 -2.85 -22.74
CA ARG A 101 -9.25 -1.90 -21.63
C ARG A 101 -10.43 -1.88 -20.68
N GLU A 102 -11.64 -2.04 -21.19
CA GLU A 102 -12.85 -2.02 -20.37
C GLU A 102 -12.93 -3.24 -19.43
N LYS A 103 -12.39 -4.38 -19.90
CA LYS A 103 -12.26 -5.60 -19.11
C LYS A 103 -11.11 -5.57 -18.10
N SER A 104 -10.23 -4.57 -18.16
CA SER A 104 -9.09 -4.51 -17.25
C SER A 104 -9.53 -4.25 -15.81
N ILE A 105 -8.88 -4.97 -14.87
CA ILE A 105 -8.95 -4.72 -13.43
C ILE A 105 -8.10 -3.52 -13.00
N CYS A 106 -7.16 -3.07 -13.84
CA CYS A 106 -6.33 -1.90 -13.56
C CYS A 106 -7.11 -0.59 -13.75
N ASP A 107 -6.66 0.46 -13.07
CA ASP A 107 -7.28 1.79 -13.12
C ASP A 107 -7.34 2.34 -14.56
N PRO A 108 -8.53 2.67 -15.10
CA PRO A 108 -8.67 3.16 -16.48
C PRO A 108 -7.90 4.45 -16.76
N LYS A 109 -7.79 5.34 -15.78
CA LYS A 109 -7.01 6.58 -15.90
C LYS A 109 -5.53 6.26 -16.03
N VAL A 110 -5.01 5.31 -15.27
CA VAL A 110 -3.61 4.88 -15.41
C VAL A 110 -3.36 4.21 -16.76
N LEU A 111 -4.27 3.33 -17.20
CA LEU A 111 -4.15 2.68 -18.52
C LEU A 111 -4.19 3.69 -19.68
N SER A 112 -4.88 4.83 -19.53
CA SER A 112 -4.95 5.87 -20.57
C SER A 112 -3.59 6.45 -20.97
N TYR A 113 -2.55 6.32 -20.13
CA TYR A 113 -1.19 6.79 -20.40
C TYR A 113 -0.29 5.77 -21.14
N MET A 114 -0.80 4.59 -21.46
CA MET A 114 -0.05 3.47 -22.02
C MET A 114 -0.64 3.05 -23.38
N PRO A 115 0.10 2.34 -24.24
CA PRO A 115 -0.48 1.72 -25.43
C PRO A 115 -1.47 0.59 -25.07
N PRO A 116 -2.37 0.19 -25.98
CA PRO A 116 -3.17 -1.03 -25.82
C PRO A 116 -2.29 -2.27 -25.63
N LYS A 117 -2.76 -3.22 -24.82
CA LYS A 117 -2.04 -4.47 -24.59
C LYS A 117 -2.16 -5.39 -25.81
N PRO A 118 -1.06 -6.00 -26.30
CA PRO A 118 -1.13 -7.05 -27.31
C PRO A 118 -1.67 -8.36 -26.72
N SER A 119 -2.33 -9.16 -27.57
CA SER A 119 -2.77 -10.51 -27.24
C SER A 119 -1.58 -11.42 -26.96
N MET A 120 -1.74 -12.32 -26.00
CA MET A 120 -0.80 -13.40 -25.66
C MET A 120 -1.35 -14.78 -26.07
N LYS A 121 -2.42 -14.82 -26.87
CA LYS A 121 -3.00 -16.09 -27.33
C LYS A 121 -1.98 -16.86 -28.16
N GLY A 122 -1.66 -18.07 -27.73
CA GLY A 122 -0.62 -18.91 -28.35
C GLY A 122 0.79 -18.69 -27.80
N GLU A 123 1.02 -17.60 -27.05
CA GLU A 123 2.31 -17.29 -26.41
C GLU A 123 2.36 -17.78 -24.95
N VAL A 124 1.20 -17.90 -24.30
CA VAL A 124 1.05 -18.41 -22.93
C VAL A 124 -0.05 -19.46 -22.93
N SER A 125 0.20 -20.61 -22.33
CA SER A 125 -0.77 -21.72 -22.18
C SER A 125 -1.62 -21.58 -20.92
N GLU A 126 -2.72 -22.33 -20.82
CA GLU A 126 -3.61 -22.29 -19.64
C GLU A 126 -2.90 -22.75 -18.36
N GLU A 127 -2.06 -23.77 -18.43
CA GLU A 127 -1.23 -24.23 -17.30
C GLU A 127 -0.25 -23.13 -16.84
N GLU A 128 0.35 -22.40 -17.78
CA GLU A 128 1.21 -21.27 -17.46
C GLU A 128 0.42 -20.10 -16.84
N LEU A 129 -0.84 -19.89 -17.26
CA LEU A 129 -1.70 -18.85 -16.71
C LEU A 129 -2.07 -19.13 -15.25
N GLU A 130 -2.32 -20.39 -14.91
CA GLU A 130 -2.54 -20.83 -13.52
C GLU A 130 -1.30 -20.56 -12.66
N LEU A 131 -0.11 -20.97 -13.10
CA LEU A 131 1.15 -20.68 -12.40
C LEU A 131 1.40 -19.17 -12.26
N ILE A 132 1.14 -18.38 -13.31
CA ILE A 132 1.21 -16.92 -13.23
C ILE A 132 0.20 -16.39 -12.20
N ALA A 133 -1.03 -16.93 -12.12
CA ALA A 133 -2.01 -16.54 -11.11
C ALA A 133 -1.51 -16.81 -9.69
N HIS A 134 -0.91 -17.98 -9.43
CA HIS A 134 -0.23 -18.28 -8.16
C HIS A 134 0.79 -17.17 -7.82
N TYR A 135 1.63 -16.79 -8.79
CA TYR A 135 2.63 -15.74 -8.57
C TYR A 135 2.01 -14.36 -8.33
N LEU A 136 1.04 -13.93 -9.15
CA LEU A 136 0.44 -12.59 -9.06
C LEU A 136 -0.35 -12.38 -7.76
N VAL A 137 -1.12 -13.39 -7.33
CA VAL A 137 -1.89 -13.36 -6.09
C VAL A 137 -0.95 -13.28 -4.89
N ASN A 138 0.15 -14.05 -4.92
CA ASN A 138 1.10 -14.16 -3.81
C ASN A 138 2.31 -13.22 -3.94
N TYR A 139 2.30 -12.32 -4.92
CA TYR A 139 3.42 -11.44 -5.22
C TYR A 139 3.78 -10.58 -4.00
N LYS A 140 5.07 -10.63 -3.66
CA LYS A 140 5.67 -9.77 -2.64
C LYS A 140 6.93 -9.18 -3.27
N PRO A 141 7.02 -7.85 -3.45
CA PRO A 141 8.21 -7.27 -4.07
C PRO A 141 9.45 -7.61 -3.25
N LEU A 142 10.55 -7.94 -3.93
CA LEU A 142 11.86 -8.21 -3.32
C LEU A 142 12.52 -6.96 -2.66
N LYS A 143 11.72 -5.91 -2.40
CA LYS A 143 12.02 -4.72 -1.59
C LYS A 143 10.99 -4.40 -0.50
N SER A 144 9.87 -5.13 -0.41
CA SER A 144 9.06 -5.15 0.81
C SER A 144 9.63 -6.20 1.76
N ASN A 145 10.80 -5.92 2.32
CA ASN A 145 11.08 -6.49 3.63
C ASN A 145 9.99 -5.91 4.53
N LYS A 146 9.14 -6.76 5.12
CA LYS A 146 8.23 -6.31 6.20
C LYS A 146 9.00 -5.50 7.24
N GLU A 147 10.29 -5.79 7.45
CA GLU A 147 11.20 -4.97 8.26
C GLU A 147 11.55 -3.60 7.67
N VAL A 148 11.75 -3.45 6.36
CA VAL A 148 12.07 -2.17 5.72
C VAL A 148 10.82 -1.29 5.63
N GLU A 149 9.66 -1.87 5.33
CA GLU A 149 8.39 -1.15 5.38
C GLU A 149 8.05 -0.76 6.82
N LYS A 150 8.13 -1.70 7.78
CA LYS A 150 8.01 -1.40 9.22
C LYS A 150 9.04 -0.37 9.68
N LYS A 151 10.25 -0.34 9.12
CA LYS A 151 11.30 0.66 9.42
C LYS A 151 11.08 2.00 8.72
N ARG A 152 10.36 2.05 7.59
CA ARG A 152 9.95 3.29 6.92
C ARG A 152 8.75 3.91 7.62
N THR A 153 7.80 3.08 8.05
CA THR A 153 6.59 3.49 8.77
C THR A 153 6.78 3.54 10.30
N SER A 154 7.94 3.09 10.81
CA SER A 154 8.31 3.34 12.20
C SER A 154 8.52 4.83 12.42
N LEU A 155 8.38 5.27 13.67
CA LEU A 155 8.65 6.67 14.00
C LEU A 155 10.07 7.07 13.62
N GLU A 156 11.06 6.19 13.80
CA GLU A 156 12.43 6.41 13.38
C GLU A 156 12.57 6.61 11.85
N GLY A 157 11.84 5.81 11.07
CA GLY A 157 11.78 5.95 9.61
C GLY A 157 11.23 7.30 9.19
N LEU A 158 10.12 7.70 9.81
CA LEU A 158 9.47 8.97 9.55
C LEU A 158 10.35 10.15 9.97
N ILE A 159 11.11 10.05 11.06
CA ILE A 159 12.10 11.07 11.45
C ILE A 159 13.16 11.22 10.36
N LYS A 160 13.70 10.12 9.83
CA LYS A 160 14.69 10.20 8.74
C LYS A 160 14.11 10.82 7.47
N GLU A 161 12.85 10.55 7.15
CA GLU A 161 12.18 11.20 6.02
C GLU A 161 11.90 12.68 6.29
N ALA A 162 11.48 13.01 7.50
CA ALA A 162 11.21 14.38 7.95
C ALA A 162 12.47 15.25 7.88
N GLN A 163 13.63 14.73 8.27
CA GLN A 163 14.93 15.40 8.14
C GLN A 163 15.26 15.73 6.68
N LYS A 164 15.04 14.80 5.75
CA LYS A 164 15.33 15.00 4.32
C LYS A 164 14.36 15.97 3.65
N SER A 165 13.09 15.93 4.03
CA SER A 165 12.01 16.70 3.41
C SER A 165 11.71 18.01 4.14
N ASN A 166 12.34 18.25 5.28
CA ASN A 166 12.05 19.33 6.22
C ASN A 166 10.55 19.45 6.56
N ARG A 167 9.91 18.31 6.82
CA ARG A 167 8.48 18.21 7.16
C ARG A 167 8.28 17.93 8.64
N TYR A 168 7.14 18.33 9.17
CA TYR A 168 6.70 17.93 10.51
C TYR A 168 6.11 16.52 10.47
N ILE A 169 6.05 15.86 11.62
CA ILE A 169 5.40 14.55 11.80
C ILE A 169 4.18 14.75 12.69
N LEU A 170 3.05 14.19 12.30
CA LEU A 170 1.85 14.09 13.11
C LEU A 170 1.70 12.63 13.57
N VAL A 171 1.78 12.40 14.87
CA VAL A 171 1.59 11.08 15.46
C VAL A 171 0.26 11.06 16.20
N GLU A 172 -0.69 10.23 15.75
CA GLU A 172 -1.93 9.95 16.48
C GLU A 172 -1.69 8.77 17.43
N VAL A 173 -1.91 8.99 18.71
CA VAL A 173 -2.08 7.93 19.71
C VAL A 173 -3.57 7.62 19.80
N SER A 174 -3.91 6.41 19.40
CA SER A 174 -5.27 5.92 19.17
C SER A 174 -5.54 4.66 19.98
N SER A 175 -6.82 4.31 20.11
CA SER A 175 -7.28 3.07 20.72
C SER A 175 -8.45 2.51 19.91
N LYS A 176 -8.47 1.19 19.73
CA LYS A 176 -9.61 0.50 19.07
C LYS A 176 -10.92 0.67 19.83
N LEU A 177 -10.84 0.89 21.14
CA LEU A 177 -12.00 1.01 22.03
C LEU A 177 -12.43 2.46 22.25
N CYS A 178 -11.80 3.43 21.57
CA CYS A 178 -12.10 4.84 21.76
C CYS A 178 -13.13 5.36 20.73
N PRO A 179 -14.35 5.76 21.17
CA PRO A 179 -15.37 6.31 20.26
C PRO A 179 -14.92 7.58 19.54
N TYR A 180 -14.11 8.41 20.20
CA TYR A 180 -13.59 9.65 19.63
C TYR A 180 -12.53 9.39 18.54
N CYS A 181 -11.71 8.33 18.68
CA CYS A 181 -10.79 7.90 17.63
C CYS A 181 -11.59 7.43 16.39
N MET A 182 -12.62 6.59 16.59
CA MET A 182 -13.49 6.15 15.50
C MET A 182 -14.19 7.32 14.80
N LYS A 183 -14.64 8.32 15.57
CA LYS A 183 -15.24 9.55 15.04
C LYS A 183 -14.24 10.32 14.17
N MET A 184 -13.02 10.57 14.65
CA MET A 184 -11.96 11.23 13.87
C MET A 184 -11.67 10.48 12.57
N LYS A 185 -11.57 9.14 12.63
CA LYS A 185 -11.36 8.31 11.43
C LYS A 185 -12.47 8.48 10.41
N LYS A 186 -13.73 8.46 10.86
CA LYS A 186 -14.91 8.52 10.01
C LYS A 186 -15.17 9.91 9.43
N GLU A 187 -14.95 10.97 10.20
CA GLU A 187 -15.38 12.33 9.82
C GLU A 187 -14.22 13.21 9.33
N VAL A 188 -12.98 12.93 9.75
CA VAL A 188 -11.82 13.78 9.47
C VAL A 188 -10.80 13.06 8.60
N PHE A 189 -10.28 11.90 9.04
CA PHE A 189 -9.27 11.17 8.27
C PHE A 189 -9.82 10.47 7.03
N SER A 190 -11.14 10.31 6.90
CA SER A 190 -11.79 9.84 5.66
C SER A 190 -11.94 10.94 4.61
N ASP A 191 -11.96 12.21 5.04
CA ASP A 191 -12.22 13.36 4.18
C ASP A 191 -11.01 13.62 3.26
N ARG A 192 -11.27 13.71 1.96
CA ARG A 192 -10.24 13.90 0.94
C ARG A 192 -9.48 15.22 1.11
N SER A 193 -10.17 16.31 1.43
CA SER A 193 -9.54 17.63 1.61
C SER A 193 -8.61 17.66 2.83
N PHE A 194 -8.98 16.95 3.90
CA PHE A 194 -8.12 16.78 5.06
C PHE A 194 -6.88 15.93 4.73
N ARG A 195 -7.05 14.81 4.01
CA ARG A 195 -5.92 13.98 3.56
C ARG A 195 -4.95 14.76 2.68
N GLU A 196 -5.45 15.54 1.73
CA GLU A 196 -4.62 16.40 0.88
C GLU A 196 -3.87 17.46 1.70
N PHE A 197 -4.52 18.06 2.70
CA PHE A 197 -3.86 18.96 3.65
C PHE A 197 -2.76 18.25 4.45
N LEU A 198 -3.06 17.06 4.99
CA LEU A 198 -2.14 16.27 5.78
C LEU A 198 -0.92 15.86 4.96
N ASP A 199 -1.12 15.23 3.80
CA ASP A 199 -0.07 14.76 2.88
C ASP A 199 0.82 15.88 2.37
N LYS A 200 0.31 17.11 2.29
CA LYS A 200 1.10 18.29 1.91
C LYS A 200 1.96 18.82 3.05
N ASN A 201 1.53 18.67 4.30
CA ASN A 201 2.11 19.40 5.44
C ASN A 201 2.84 18.54 6.46
N TYR A 202 2.44 17.28 6.63
CA TYR A 202 2.90 16.38 7.68
C TYR A 202 3.19 14.99 7.14
N LEU A 203 4.17 14.30 7.72
CA LEU A 203 4.22 12.84 7.68
C LEU A 203 3.33 12.31 8.80
N PHE A 204 2.53 11.28 8.54
CA PHE A 204 1.53 10.80 9.51
C PHE A 204 1.85 9.38 10.00
N LYS A 205 1.66 9.15 11.31
CA LYS A 205 1.67 7.82 11.92
C LYS A 205 0.52 7.68 12.91
N GLU A 206 -0.22 6.60 12.80
CA GLU A 206 -1.08 6.13 13.87
C GLU A 206 -0.31 5.13 14.74
N ILE A 207 -0.43 5.25 16.05
CA ILE A 207 -0.01 4.27 17.04
C ILE A 207 -1.26 3.83 17.80
N VAL A 208 -1.66 2.59 17.58
CA VAL A 208 -2.77 1.96 18.31
C VAL A 208 -2.18 1.33 19.56
N ILE A 209 -2.55 1.82 20.74
CA ILE A 209 -1.91 1.43 22.01
C ILE A 209 -2.10 -0.05 22.36
N GLU A 210 -3.08 -0.72 21.76
CA GLU A 210 -3.28 -2.17 21.89
C GLU A 210 -2.38 -2.99 20.97
N GLU A 211 -1.72 -2.39 19.97
CA GLU A 211 -0.91 -3.08 18.97
C GLU A 211 0.58 -2.73 19.02
N GLU A 212 0.91 -1.50 19.42
CA GLU A 212 2.26 -0.97 19.44
C GLU A 212 2.49 -0.15 20.72
N SER A 213 3.66 -0.34 21.35
CA SER A 213 4.06 0.47 22.50
C SER A 213 4.46 1.89 22.07
N LEU A 214 4.15 2.87 22.90
CA LEU A 214 4.57 4.25 22.65
C LEU A 214 6.09 4.40 22.79
N PRO A 215 6.77 5.09 21.85
CA PRO A 215 8.14 5.52 22.01
C PRO A 215 8.34 6.29 23.31
N LYS A 216 9.50 6.12 23.94
CA LYS A 216 9.79 6.63 25.29
C LYS A 216 9.54 8.13 25.43
N GLU A 217 9.85 8.90 24.40
CA GLU A 217 9.68 10.35 24.34
C GLU A 217 8.19 10.73 24.37
N LEU A 218 7.35 10.03 23.59
CA LEU A 218 5.91 10.26 23.58
C LEU A 218 5.26 9.75 24.88
N ALA A 219 5.70 8.61 25.39
CA ALA A 219 5.17 8.00 26.60
C ALA A 219 5.33 8.90 27.85
N LYS A 220 6.37 9.74 27.90
CA LYS A 220 6.58 10.71 28.99
C LYS A 220 5.52 11.82 29.02
N GLU A 221 5.09 12.27 27.84
CA GLU A 221 4.11 13.35 27.71
C GLU A 221 2.67 12.82 27.67
N TYR A 222 2.49 11.56 27.27
CA TYR A 222 1.18 10.94 27.10
C TYR A 222 0.45 10.76 28.44
N ARG A 223 -0.77 11.34 28.53
CA ARG A 223 -1.59 11.36 29.75
C ARG A 223 -2.69 10.28 29.78
N GLY A 224 -2.60 9.27 28.93
CA GLY A 224 -3.58 8.17 28.90
C GLY A 224 -4.91 8.50 28.23
N LEU A 225 -4.99 9.59 27.46
CA LEU A 225 -6.21 10.02 26.77
C LEU A 225 -6.08 9.82 25.26
N THR A 226 -7.08 9.19 24.62
CA THR A 226 -7.14 9.03 23.16
C THR A 226 -8.37 9.74 22.57
N PRO A 227 -8.29 10.30 21.35
CA PRO A 227 -7.05 10.45 20.57
C PRO A 227 -6.15 11.55 21.17
N THR A 228 -4.84 11.33 21.14
CA THR A 228 -3.83 12.38 21.38
C THR A 228 -2.95 12.51 20.16
N PHE A 229 -2.79 13.73 19.65
CA PHE A 229 -1.98 14.02 18.48
C PHE A 229 -0.70 14.73 18.91
N PHE A 230 0.45 14.08 18.76
CA PHE A 230 1.76 14.71 18.92
C PHE A 230 2.22 15.32 17.61
N ILE A 231 2.72 16.55 17.67
CA ILE A 231 3.35 17.22 16.54
C ILE A 231 4.85 17.23 16.79
N LEU A 232 5.62 16.61 15.90
CA LEU A 232 7.07 16.58 15.95
C LEU A 232 7.67 17.43 14.84
N ASN A 233 8.79 18.11 15.10
CA ASN A 233 9.57 18.76 14.05
C ASN A 233 10.37 17.73 13.21
N SER A 234 11.13 18.23 12.23
CA SER A 234 11.95 17.38 11.35
C SER A 234 13.06 16.61 12.08
N ARG A 235 13.41 16.98 13.32
CA ARG A 235 14.38 16.26 14.16
C ARG A 235 13.74 15.19 15.05
N GLY A 236 12.40 15.08 15.05
CA GLY A 236 11.66 14.16 15.92
C GLY A 236 11.36 14.73 17.31
N GLU A 237 11.59 16.02 17.55
CA GLU A 237 11.32 16.67 18.83
C GLU A 237 9.85 17.11 18.90
N ILE A 238 9.20 16.86 20.04
CA ILE A 238 7.82 17.31 20.29
C ILE A 238 7.79 18.84 20.30
N VAL A 239 7.02 19.44 19.40
CA VAL A 239 6.79 20.89 19.36
C VAL A 239 5.50 21.30 20.07
N ASP A 240 4.50 20.43 20.02
CA ASP A 240 3.19 20.62 20.64
C ASP A 240 2.39 19.31 20.62
N TYR A 241 1.26 19.27 21.32
CA TYR A 241 0.31 18.17 21.28
C TYR A 241 -1.14 18.64 21.43
N LEU A 242 -2.08 17.86 20.89
CA LEU A 242 -3.52 18.12 20.95
C LEU A 242 -4.23 16.89 21.52
N VAL A 243 -5.12 17.09 22.50
CA VAL A 243 -5.87 16.01 23.14
C VAL A 243 -7.35 16.12 22.77
N GLY A 244 -7.95 15.00 22.39
CA GLY A 244 -9.38 14.88 22.07
C GLY A 244 -9.69 14.93 20.58
N ALA A 245 -10.97 14.82 20.25
CA ALA A 245 -11.46 14.90 18.87
C ALA A 245 -11.83 16.33 18.49
N PHE A 246 -11.72 16.63 17.19
CA PHE A 246 -11.96 17.95 16.61
C PHE A 246 -12.77 17.81 15.33
N SER A 247 -13.49 18.86 14.94
CA SER A 247 -13.98 18.94 13.56
C SER A 247 -12.81 19.10 12.58
N LYS A 248 -13.01 18.79 11.30
CA LYS A 248 -12.00 18.95 10.25
C LYS A 248 -11.43 20.38 10.23
N GLU A 249 -12.29 21.38 10.21
CA GLU A 249 -11.91 22.79 10.12
C GLU A 249 -11.13 23.24 11.35
N GLU A 250 -11.58 22.83 12.54
CA GLU A 250 -10.90 23.13 13.79
C GLU A 250 -9.52 22.47 13.82
N PHE A 251 -9.42 21.20 13.41
CA PHE A 251 -8.17 20.47 13.46
C PHE A 251 -7.13 21.08 12.51
N ILE A 252 -7.52 21.40 11.27
CA ILE A 252 -6.66 22.10 10.31
C ILE A 252 -6.18 23.44 10.89
N LYS A 253 -7.08 24.21 11.51
CA LYS A 253 -6.75 25.51 12.11
C LYS A 253 -5.70 25.36 13.23
N LYS A 254 -5.87 24.39 14.13
CA LYS A 254 -4.89 24.13 15.21
C LYS A 254 -3.54 23.70 14.65
N LEU A 255 -3.53 22.77 13.69
CA LEU A 255 -2.29 22.28 13.06
C LEU A 255 -1.52 23.42 12.37
N LYS A 256 -2.20 24.28 11.61
CA LYS A 256 -1.58 25.46 10.98
C LYS A 256 -0.95 26.39 12.01
N LYS A 257 -1.69 26.74 13.07
CA LYS A 257 -1.21 27.65 14.12
C LYS A 257 0.06 27.15 14.79
N ILE A 258 0.15 25.85 15.08
CA ILE A 258 1.33 25.22 15.71
C ILE A 258 2.56 25.33 14.80
N LYS A 259 2.38 25.17 13.48
CA LYS A 259 3.46 25.29 12.50
C LYS A 259 3.96 26.74 12.34
N GLU A 260 3.06 27.70 12.46
CA GLU A 260 3.37 29.14 12.33
C GLU A 260 4.07 29.70 13.57
N SER A 261 3.72 29.25 14.78
CA SER A 261 4.30 29.75 16.03
C SER A 261 5.70 29.21 16.36
N LYS A 262 6.19 28.26 15.56
CA LYS A 262 7.46 27.54 15.79
C LYS A 262 8.43 27.62 14.59
N ARG A 263 8.13 28.50 13.62
CA ARG A 263 9.07 28.94 12.58
C ARG A 263 9.92 30.08 13.10
#